data_AF-A0A1H8R5T0-F1
#
_entry.id   AF-A0A1H8R5T0-F1
#
_cell.length_a   1.000
_cell.length_b   1.000
_cell.length_c   1.000
_cell.angle_alpha   90.00
_cell.angle_beta   90.00
_cell.angle_gamma   90.00
#
_symmetry.space_group_name_H-M   'P 1'
#
loop_
_entity.id
_entity.type
_entity.pdbx_description
1 polymer ?
#
loop_
_entity_poly.entity_id
_entity_poly.type
_entity_poly.pdbx_seq_one_letter_code
_entity_poly.pdbx_strand_id
1 'polypeptide(L)'
;MELFKKLFGRNEKIRVQFFDDLNQKIIGVSEMLPNQLPSSFNVETTMTLEGAEWRITEAIPVNSTDFIKSKSLILKMRKVEKLNTSDILFTLPSISNELPGISEKPLFNNFEILITEDDWRQNEFLNISSFPLIDIEISKINDIRANHCKRIDDFMNAFTKCHVRDVIGKPNLNVDFTVLKKILNIDNVGSLKLINNQGFVLNGFTFKTDNTTFYGILDNETVTDLGIHEFSDFTIDEVQRITKTFGLIFVNWYHSDIITGDN
;
A
#
# COMPACT_ATOMS: atom_id res chain seq x y z
N MET A 1 -51.53 -35.32 10.29
CA MET A 1 -50.55 -34.64 11.16
C MET A 1 -50.05 -35.58 12.28
N GLU A 2 -49.71 -36.85 11.95
CA GLU A 2 -49.24 -37.84 12.95
C GLU A 2 -48.20 -38.86 12.42
N LEU A 3 -47.82 -38.81 11.14
CA LEU A 3 -46.79 -39.74 10.60
C LEU A 3 -45.34 -39.23 10.71
N PHE A 4 -45.11 -37.92 10.91
CA PHE A 4 -43.75 -37.37 11.04
C PHE A 4 -43.21 -37.35 12.48
N LYS A 5 -44.07 -37.59 13.49
CA LYS A 5 -43.66 -37.58 14.91
C LYS A 5 -43.06 -38.91 15.40
N LYS A 6 -43.03 -39.97 14.58
CA LYS A 6 -42.65 -41.33 15.01
C LYS A 6 -41.28 -41.82 14.54
N LEU A 7 -40.53 -41.03 13.75
CA LEU A 7 -39.18 -41.37 13.29
C LEU A 7 -38.05 -40.61 14.00
N PHE A 8 -38.36 -39.53 14.74
CA PHE A 8 -37.35 -38.68 15.39
C PHE A 8 -37.46 -38.66 16.92
N GLY A 9 -37.74 -39.84 17.49
CA GLY A 9 -37.55 -40.08 18.92
C GLY A 9 -36.14 -40.61 19.18
N ARG A 10 -35.13 -39.73 19.25
CA ARG A 10 -33.91 -39.87 20.07
C ARG A 10 -32.96 -38.69 19.85
N ASN A 11 -32.46 -38.13 20.96
CA ASN A 11 -31.33 -37.20 21.03
C ASN A 11 -30.07 -37.85 20.44
N GLU A 12 -29.93 -37.89 19.12
CA GLU A 12 -28.72 -38.40 18.49
C GLU A 12 -27.83 -37.22 18.14
N LYS A 13 -26.82 -37.00 18.98
CA LYS A 13 -25.83 -35.95 18.78
C LYS A 13 -24.97 -36.27 17.55
N ILE A 14 -24.56 -35.23 16.84
CA ILE A 14 -23.63 -35.28 15.71
C ILE A 14 -22.23 -35.05 16.26
N ARG A 15 -21.28 -35.91 15.90
CA ARG A 15 -19.87 -35.72 16.23
C ARG A 15 -19.28 -34.70 15.25
N VAL A 16 -18.89 -33.54 15.77
CA VAL A 16 -18.29 -32.45 15.01
C VAL A 16 -16.80 -32.39 15.31
N GLN A 17 -15.96 -32.53 14.29
CA GLN A 17 -14.51 -32.39 14.39
C GLN A 17 -14.07 -31.06 13.79
N PHE A 18 -13.31 -30.29 14.55
CA PHE A 18 -12.77 -29.00 14.12
C PHE A 18 -11.30 -29.19 13.71
N PHE A 19 -10.97 -28.78 12.50
CA PHE A 19 -9.61 -28.81 11.96
C PHE A 19 -9.13 -27.39 11.68
N ASP A 20 -7.89 -27.12 12.03
CA ASP A 20 -7.18 -25.94 11.55
C ASP A 20 -6.71 -26.22 10.13
N ASP A 21 -7.25 -25.47 9.18
CA ASP A 21 -6.98 -25.63 7.75
C ASP A 21 -5.53 -25.28 7.39
N LEU A 22 -4.86 -24.43 8.19
CA LEU A 22 -3.48 -24.02 7.94
C LEU A 22 -2.49 -25.17 8.20
N ASN A 23 -2.63 -25.86 9.32
CA ASN A 23 -1.69 -26.88 9.77
C ASN A 23 -2.27 -28.31 9.78
N GLN A 24 -3.52 -28.46 9.35
CA GLN A 24 -4.28 -29.71 9.29
C GLN A 24 -4.37 -30.45 10.63
N LYS A 25 -4.22 -29.75 11.76
CA LYS A 25 -4.37 -30.33 13.10
C LYS A 25 -5.81 -30.28 13.57
N ILE A 26 -6.19 -31.30 14.34
CA ILE A 26 -7.45 -31.31 15.07
C ILE A 26 -7.36 -30.25 16.17
N ILE A 27 -8.23 -29.26 16.09
CA ILE A 27 -8.43 -28.25 17.15
C ILE A 27 -9.21 -28.89 18.30
N GLY A 28 -10.27 -29.65 17.97
CA GLY A 28 -11.09 -30.32 18.97
C GLY A 28 -12.21 -31.15 18.37
N VAL A 29 -12.97 -31.83 19.25
CA VAL A 29 -14.16 -32.61 18.89
C VAL A 29 -15.27 -32.26 19.86
N SER A 30 -16.47 -32.03 19.33
CA SER A 30 -17.68 -31.76 20.13
C SER A 30 -18.84 -32.64 19.67
N GLU A 31 -19.79 -32.88 20.56
CA GLU A 31 -21.07 -33.49 20.22
C GLU A 31 -22.15 -32.41 20.21
N MET A 32 -22.77 -32.16 19.06
CA MET A 32 -23.76 -31.11 18.88
C MET A 32 -25.12 -31.69 18.48
N LEU A 33 -26.20 -31.07 18.97
CA LEU A 33 -27.56 -31.39 18.52
C LEU A 33 -27.77 -30.81 17.11
N PRO A 34 -28.60 -31.46 16.26
CA PRO A 34 -28.86 -30.96 14.90
C PRO A 34 -29.37 -29.51 14.84
N ASN A 35 -30.12 -29.07 15.86
CA ASN A 35 -30.65 -27.70 15.94
C ASN A 35 -29.60 -26.66 16.35
N GLN A 36 -28.38 -27.07 16.74
CA GLN A 36 -27.25 -26.19 17.03
C GLN A 36 -26.38 -25.94 15.80
N LEU A 37 -26.65 -26.64 14.68
CA LEU A 37 -25.91 -26.54 13.44
C LEU A 37 -26.78 -25.86 12.37
N PRO A 38 -26.18 -25.08 11.45
CA PRO A 38 -26.92 -24.47 10.35
C PRO A 38 -27.43 -25.55 9.38
N SER A 39 -28.42 -25.20 8.57
CA SER A 39 -28.95 -26.10 7.53
C SER A 39 -27.92 -26.40 6.43
N SER A 40 -26.96 -25.51 6.23
CA SER A 40 -25.84 -25.63 5.28
C SER A 40 -24.67 -24.72 5.70
N PHE A 41 -23.46 -25.10 5.33
CA PHE A 41 -22.23 -24.29 5.48
C PHE A 41 -21.79 -23.61 4.16
N ASN A 42 -22.68 -23.47 3.18
CA ASN A 42 -22.41 -22.76 1.91
C ASN A 42 -22.30 -21.23 2.05
N VAL A 43 -22.68 -20.68 3.20
CA VAL A 43 -22.54 -19.26 3.50
C VAL A 43 -21.30 -19.09 4.37
N GLU A 44 -20.55 -18.01 4.13
CA GLU A 44 -19.42 -17.65 4.97
C GLU A 44 -19.86 -17.58 6.44
N THR A 45 -19.38 -18.53 7.23
CA THR A 45 -19.81 -18.73 8.62
C THR A 45 -18.59 -18.57 9.52
N THR A 46 -18.69 -17.67 10.49
CA THR A 46 -17.74 -17.57 11.59
C THR A 46 -18.29 -18.24 12.84
N MET A 47 -17.39 -18.75 13.68
CA MET A 47 -17.73 -19.33 14.96
C MET A 47 -16.72 -18.94 16.03
N THR A 48 -17.19 -18.84 17.27
CA THR A 48 -16.32 -18.60 18.42
C THR A 48 -16.00 -19.91 19.11
N LEU A 49 -14.71 -20.23 19.24
CA LEU A 49 -14.22 -21.42 19.93
C LEU A 49 -13.05 -21.00 20.84
N GLU A 50 -13.16 -21.32 22.13
CA GLU A 50 -12.19 -20.97 23.18
C GLU A 50 -11.85 -19.46 23.24
N GLY A 51 -12.84 -18.60 22.98
CA GLY A 51 -12.67 -17.15 22.97
C GLY A 51 -11.98 -16.58 21.72
N ALA A 52 -11.54 -17.45 20.78
CA ALA A 52 -11.06 -17.04 19.47
C ALA A 52 -12.18 -17.12 18.42
N GLU A 53 -12.14 -16.22 17.45
CA GLU A 53 -13.03 -16.24 16.29
C GLU A 53 -12.38 -17.06 15.18
N TRP A 54 -13.16 -17.94 14.55
CA TRP A 54 -12.73 -18.85 13.51
C TRP A 54 -13.66 -18.73 12.31
N ARG A 55 -13.11 -18.67 11.10
CA ARG A 55 -13.85 -18.72 9.85
C ARG A 55 -13.86 -20.15 9.34
N ILE A 56 -15.03 -20.70 9.03
CA ILE A 56 -15.16 -22.02 8.41
C ILE A 56 -14.76 -21.89 6.94
N THR A 57 -13.76 -22.67 6.53
CA THR A 57 -13.26 -22.72 5.14
C THR A 57 -13.84 -23.89 4.37
N GLU A 58 -14.17 -24.98 5.04
CA GLU A 58 -14.78 -26.17 4.43
C GLU A 58 -15.61 -26.94 5.45
N ALA A 59 -16.73 -27.54 4.99
CA ALA A 59 -17.56 -28.43 5.78
C ALA A 59 -17.78 -29.76 5.04
N ILE A 60 -17.56 -30.87 5.73
CA ILE A 60 -17.67 -32.21 5.15
C ILE A 60 -18.54 -33.09 6.05
N PRO A 61 -19.76 -33.46 5.63
CA PRO A 61 -20.48 -32.97 4.45
C PRO A 61 -21.06 -31.55 4.67
N VAL A 62 -21.34 -30.84 3.57
CA VAL A 62 -21.78 -29.43 3.59
C VAL A 62 -23.22 -29.23 4.07
N ASN A 63 -24.11 -30.19 3.78
CA ASN A 63 -25.55 -30.05 4.01
C ASN A 63 -26.01 -30.86 5.23
N SER A 64 -26.98 -30.29 5.95
CA SER A 64 -27.53 -30.90 7.18
C SER A 64 -28.15 -32.26 6.98
N THR A 65 -28.80 -32.52 5.85
CA THR A 65 -29.33 -33.84 5.51
C THR A 65 -28.27 -34.93 5.57
N ASP A 66 -27.04 -34.60 5.17
CA ASP A 66 -25.95 -35.57 5.03
C ASP A 66 -25.23 -35.79 6.37
N PHE A 67 -24.92 -34.73 7.12
CA PHE A 67 -24.25 -34.89 8.42
C PHE A 67 -25.17 -35.38 9.53
N ILE A 68 -26.49 -35.13 9.43
CA ILE A 68 -27.47 -35.75 10.33
C ILE A 68 -27.53 -37.25 10.07
N LYS A 69 -27.54 -37.66 8.80
CA LYS A 69 -27.57 -39.07 8.42
C LYS A 69 -26.28 -39.80 8.78
N SER A 70 -25.12 -39.18 8.54
CA SER A 70 -23.81 -39.77 8.85
C SER A 70 -23.44 -39.70 10.33
N LYS A 71 -24.13 -38.83 11.10
CA LYS A 71 -23.79 -38.46 12.49
C LYS A 71 -22.37 -37.89 12.64
N SER A 72 -21.79 -37.40 11.54
CA SER A 72 -20.42 -36.90 11.50
C SER A 72 -20.33 -35.65 10.64
N LEU A 73 -19.66 -34.64 11.17
CA LEU A 73 -19.35 -33.39 10.48
C LEU A 73 -17.90 -33.02 10.75
N ILE A 74 -17.15 -32.71 9.69
CA ILE A 74 -15.81 -32.15 9.77
C ILE A 74 -15.90 -30.69 9.34
N LEU A 75 -15.43 -29.78 10.17
CA LEU A 75 -15.29 -28.36 9.85
C LEU A 75 -13.80 -28.02 9.79
N LYS A 76 -13.33 -27.63 8.61
CA LYS A 76 -12.02 -26.99 8.46
C LYS A 76 -12.19 -25.50 8.62
N MET A 77 -11.28 -24.90 9.37
CA MET A 77 -11.41 -23.52 9.80
C MET A 77 -10.07 -22.82 9.83
N ARG A 78 -10.08 -21.49 9.70
CA ARG A 78 -8.93 -20.65 10.00
C ARG A 78 -9.25 -19.68 11.11
N LYS A 79 -8.28 -19.47 12.01
CA LYS A 79 -8.41 -18.45 13.05
C LYS A 79 -8.50 -17.08 12.38
N VAL A 80 -9.46 -16.27 12.80
CA VAL A 80 -9.56 -14.88 12.38
C VAL A 80 -8.58 -14.09 13.22
N GLU A 81 -7.44 -13.74 12.62
CA GLU A 81 -6.49 -12.81 13.23
C GLU A 81 -7.03 -11.38 13.07
N LYS A 82 -7.45 -10.79 14.19
CA LYS A 82 -7.73 -9.35 14.25
C LYS A 82 -6.38 -8.65 14.42
N LEU A 83 -5.81 -8.13 13.34
CA LEU A 83 -4.68 -7.21 13.42
C LEU A 83 -5.17 -5.96 14.15
N ASN A 84 -4.50 -5.57 15.24
CA ASN A 84 -4.73 -4.24 15.77
C ASN A 84 -4.18 -3.25 14.75
N THR A 85 -4.96 -2.23 14.40
CA THR A 85 -4.50 -1.17 13.49
C THR A 85 -3.29 -0.42 14.03
N SER A 86 -3.04 -0.46 15.35
CA SER A 86 -1.83 0.06 16.00
C SER A 86 -0.55 -0.74 15.69
N ASP A 87 -0.69 -1.94 15.14
CA ASP A 87 0.43 -2.80 14.72
C ASP A 87 0.75 -2.60 13.22
N ILE A 88 -0.07 -1.83 12.49
CA ILE A 88 0.23 -1.41 11.12
C ILE A 88 1.23 -0.26 11.21
N LEU A 89 2.45 -0.51 10.77
CA LEU A 89 3.51 0.49 10.73
C LEU A 89 3.69 1.01 9.30
N PHE A 90 3.92 2.31 9.19
CA PHE A 90 4.28 2.97 7.95
C PHE A 90 5.79 2.84 7.71
N THR A 91 6.19 2.68 6.47
CA THR A 91 7.60 2.69 6.07
C THR A 91 8.14 4.11 5.89
N LEU A 92 7.25 5.08 5.63
CA LEU A 92 7.58 6.48 5.43
C LEU A 92 7.05 7.36 6.58
N PRO A 93 7.76 8.43 6.96
CA PRO A 93 7.27 9.39 7.94
C PRO A 93 6.24 10.36 7.35
N SER A 94 6.19 10.48 6.02
CA SER A 94 5.17 11.27 5.32
C SER A 94 4.89 10.79 3.91
N ILE A 95 3.72 11.17 3.39
CA ILE A 95 3.28 10.97 2.01
C ILE A 95 2.67 12.25 1.44
N SER A 96 2.68 12.39 0.12
CA SER A 96 1.95 13.48 -0.56
C SER A 96 0.44 13.27 -0.40
N ASN A 97 -0.32 14.33 -0.13
CA ASN A 97 -1.79 14.28 -0.21
C ASN A 97 -2.31 14.24 -1.65
N GLU A 98 -1.46 14.58 -2.61
CA GLU A 98 -1.80 14.61 -4.02
C GLU A 98 -1.23 13.40 -4.74
N LEU A 99 -2.07 12.73 -5.53
CA LEU A 99 -1.66 11.75 -6.53
C LEU A 99 -1.88 12.33 -7.93
N PRO A 100 -1.09 11.92 -8.92
CA PRO A 100 -1.27 12.42 -10.27
C PRO A 100 -2.51 11.80 -10.92
N GLY A 101 -3.00 12.43 -12.00
CA GLY A 101 -3.99 11.80 -12.86
C GLY A 101 -3.45 10.53 -13.50
N ILE A 102 -4.34 9.62 -13.90
CA ILE A 102 -3.98 8.32 -14.48
C ILE A 102 -4.52 8.22 -15.93
N SER A 103 -3.77 7.56 -16.82
CA SER A 103 -4.18 7.18 -18.17
C SER A 103 -4.00 5.68 -18.41
N GLU A 104 -4.80 5.11 -19.32
CA GLU A 104 -4.69 3.71 -19.71
C GLU A 104 -3.47 3.44 -20.60
N LYS A 105 -3.00 4.47 -21.33
CA LYS A 105 -1.92 4.37 -22.30
C LYS A 105 -0.73 5.24 -21.89
N PRO A 106 0.50 4.79 -22.17
CA PRO A 106 1.68 5.59 -21.93
C PRO A 106 1.72 6.82 -22.86
N LEU A 107 2.32 7.91 -22.39
CA LEU A 107 2.63 9.07 -23.24
C LEU A 107 3.80 8.75 -24.18
N PHE A 108 4.81 8.04 -23.67
CA PHE A 108 6.01 7.61 -24.38
C PHE A 108 6.17 6.09 -24.36
N ASN A 109 6.55 5.49 -25.50
CA ASN A 109 6.61 4.04 -25.68
C ASN A 109 8.03 3.44 -25.55
N ASN A 110 9.04 4.23 -25.21
CA ASN A 110 10.44 3.75 -25.24
C ASN A 110 10.72 2.78 -24.07
N PHE A 111 10.34 3.16 -22.86
CA PHE A 111 10.46 2.34 -21.65
C PHE A 111 9.45 2.80 -20.59
N GLU A 112 9.25 1.99 -19.57
CA GLU A 112 8.40 2.31 -18.43
C GLU A 112 9.16 2.17 -17.11
N ILE A 113 8.78 2.99 -16.13
CA ILE A 113 9.26 2.91 -14.75
C ILE A 113 8.05 2.77 -13.84
N LEU A 114 8.19 1.91 -12.84
CA LEU A 114 7.17 1.62 -11.83
C LEU A 114 7.55 2.33 -10.54
N ILE A 115 6.60 3.04 -9.95
CA ILE A 115 6.74 3.59 -8.59
C ILE A 115 5.50 3.25 -7.77
N THR A 116 5.66 3.17 -6.46
CA THR A 116 4.50 3.10 -5.58
C THR A 116 3.83 4.47 -5.45
N GLU A 117 2.56 4.49 -5.09
CA GLU A 117 1.82 5.72 -4.79
C GLU A 117 2.45 6.49 -3.63
N ASP A 118 2.98 5.78 -2.64
CA ASP A 118 3.61 6.38 -1.45
C ASP A 118 4.94 7.07 -1.78
N ASP A 119 5.66 6.60 -2.82
CA ASP A 119 6.91 7.19 -3.31
C ASP A 119 6.68 8.46 -4.14
N TRP A 120 5.43 8.74 -4.55
CA TRP A 120 5.11 9.92 -5.33
C TRP A 120 5.48 11.20 -4.57
N ARG A 121 6.30 12.03 -5.21
CA ARG A 121 6.83 13.28 -4.66
C ARG A 121 7.55 13.12 -3.32
N GLN A 122 8.20 11.98 -3.05
CA GLN A 122 9.10 11.84 -1.87
C GLN A 122 10.43 12.56 -2.05
N ASN A 123 10.91 12.64 -3.29
CA ASN A 123 12.04 13.45 -3.69
C ASN A 123 11.57 14.36 -4.82
N GLU A 124 11.39 15.64 -4.56
CA GLU A 124 10.77 16.56 -5.52
C GLU A 124 11.49 17.89 -5.63
N PHE A 125 11.28 18.54 -6.77
CA PHE A 125 11.68 19.92 -7.00
C PHE A 125 10.49 20.85 -6.80
N LEU A 126 10.73 21.96 -6.11
CA LEU A 126 9.75 22.98 -5.79
C LEU A 126 10.29 24.37 -6.14
N ASN A 127 9.37 25.31 -6.33
CA ASN A 127 9.71 26.73 -6.48
C ASN A 127 10.38 27.24 -5.19
N ILE A 128 11.36 28.15 -5.31
CA ILE A 128 12.02 28.77 -4.14
C ILE A 128 11.02 29.46 -3.21
N SER A 129 9.95 30.04 -3.77
CA SER A 129 8.88 30.67 -2.99
C SER A 129 8.13 29.71 -2.06
N SER A 130 8.25 28.40 -2.25
CA SER A 130 7.64 27.38 -1.39
C SER A 130 8.41 27.13 -0.10
N PHE A 131 9.60 27.71 0.10
CA PHE A 131 10.44 27.47 1.28
C PHE A 131 9.70 27.60 2.64
N PRO A 132 8.89 28.65 2.89
CA PRO A 132 8.15 28.74 4.16
C PRO A 132 7.15 27.59 4.37
N LEU A 133 6.61 27.02 3.29
CA LEU A 133 5.68 25.89 3.35
C LEU A 133 6.43 24.57 3.54
N ILE A 134 7.62 24.45 2.93
CA ILE A 134 8.53 23.32 3.13
C ILE A 134 8.90 23.19 4.60
N ASP A 135 9.27 24.30 5.26
CA ASP A 135 9.61 24.32 6.69
C ASP A 135 8.46 23.83 7.58
N ILE A 136 7.21 24.19 7.26
CA ILE A 136 6.02 23.72 7.99
C ILE A 136 5.89 22.20 7.89
N GLU A 137 6.04 21.64 6.68
CA GLU A 137 5.92 20.19 6.49
C GLU A 137 7.09 19.43 7.11
N ILE A 138 8.32 19.93 6.97
CA ILE A 138 9.51 19.36 7.62
C ILE A 138 9.35 19.34 9.14
N SER A 139 8.79 20.39 9.74
CA SER A 139 8.54 20.43 11.19
C SER A 139 7.63 19.28 11.64
N LYS A 140 6.55 19.00 10.89
CA LYS A 140 5.65 17.87 11.19
C LYS A 140 6.32 16.51 10.95
N ILE A 141 7.13 16.37 9.90
CA ILE A 141 7.89 15.15 9.61
C ILE A 141 8.89 14.87 10.73
N ASN A 142 9.58 15.89 11.23
CA ASN A 142 10.50 15.76 12.34
C ASN A 142 9.81 15.34 13.64
N ASP A 143 8.58 15.81 13.89
CA ASP A 143 7.76 15.33 15.01
C ASP A 143 7.45 13.82 14.88
N ILE A 144 7.06 13.36 13.69
CA ILE A 144 6.85 11.93 13.41
C ILE A 144 8.13 11.13 13.67
N ARG A 145 9.27 11.61 13.19
CA ARG A 145 10.57 10.94 13.40
C ARG A 145 10.95 10.87 14.87
N ALA A 146 10.74 11.93 15.63
CA ALA A 146 11.11 11.99 17.04
C ALA A 146 10.17 11.15 17.93
N ASN A 147 8.86 11.20 17.67
CA ASN A 147 7.84 10.72 18.61
C ASN A 147 7.09 9.45 18.15
N HIS A 148 7.20 9.10 16.86
CA HIS A 148 6.43 8.01 16.27
C HIS A 148 7.27 6.95 15.55
N CYS A 149 8.59 7.09 15.57
CA CYS A 149 9.53 6.10 15.03
C CYS A 149 9.70 4.89 15.96
N LYS A 150 9.71 3.70 15.37
CA LYS A 150 10.08 2.42 15.99
C LYS A 150 11.17 1.79 15.15
N ARG A 151 12.30 1.47 15.78
CA ARG A 151 13.34 0.66 15.15
C ARG A 151 12.86 -0.79 15.08
N ILE A 152 12.82 -1.36 13.87
CA ILE A 152 12.39 -2.75 13.64
C ILE A 152 13.59 -3.69 13.64
N ASP A 153 14.69 -3.25 13.03
CA ASP A 153 15.98 -3.92 13.06
C ASP A 153 17.13 -2.92 12.93
N ASP A 154 18.34 -3.39 12.65
CA ASP A 154 19.50 -2.52 12.56
C ASP A 154 19.47 -1.52 11.40
N PHE A 155 18.68 -1.81 10.37
CA PHE A 155 18.67 -1.10 9.09
C PHE A 155 17.34 -0.41 8.79
N MET A 156 16.26 -0.80 9.47
CA MET A 156 14.92 -0.30 9.19
C MET A 156 14.25 0.36 10.39
N ASN A 157 13.78 1.57 10.13
CA ASN A 157 12.82 2.28 10.96
C ASN A 157 11.44 2.15 10.34
N ALA A 158 10.42 2.03 11.18
CA ALA A 158 9.03 2.11 10.79
C ALA A 158 8.30 3.09 11.71
N PHE A 159 7.17 3.60 11.28
CA PHE A 159 6.48 4.69 11.95
C PHE A 159 5.08 4.26 12.35
N THR A 160 4.66 4.66 13.55
CA THR A 160 3.29 4.43 14.03
C THR A 160 2.30 5.48 13.52
N LYS A 161 2.81 6.54 12.88
CA LYS A 161 2.06 7.59 12.21
C LYS A 161 2.78 7.99 10.95
N CYS A 162 2.02 8.49 9.98
CA CYS A 162 2.52 9.07 8.74
C CYS A 162 1.87 10.45 8.57
N HIS A 163 2.68 11.48 8.30
CA HIS A 163 2.20 12.82 8.03
C HIS A 163 1.76 12.95 6.56
N VAL A 164 0.57 13.47 6.31
CA VAL A 164 0.07 13.72 4.96
C VAL A 164 0.38 15.18 4.58
N ARG A 165 1.26 15.38 3.60
CA ARG A 165 1.70 16.70 3.14
C ARG A 165 0.62 17.35 2.29
N ASP A 166 0.00 18.41 2.81
CA ASP A 166 -1.16 19.10 2.23
C ASP A 166 -0.99 20.62 2.14
N VAL A 167 0.08 21.18 2.70
CA VAL A 167 0.30 22.64 2.81
C VAL A 167 0.91 23.21 1.53
N ILE A 168 1.82 22.46 0.88
CA ILE A 168 2.57 22.93 -0.29
C ILE A 168 1.70 22.99 -1.55
N GLY A 169 0.77 22.05 -1.68
CA GLY A 169 -0.03 21.85 -2.88
C GLY A 169 0.79 21.40 -4.09
N LYS A 170 0.28 21.72 -5.29
CA LYS A 170 0.92 21.42 -6.57
C LYS A 170 2.20 22.23 -6.79
N PRO A 171 3.31 21.61 -7.25
CA PRO A 171 4.57 22.32 -7.51
C PRO A 171 4.42 23.46 -8.52
N ASN A 172 3.64 23.26 -9.60
CA ASN A 172 3.43 24.22 -10.69
C ASN A 172 4.75 24.81 -11.20
N LEU A 173 5.70 23.93 -11.50
CA LEU A 173 7.00 24.32 -12.04
C LEU A 173 6.85 24.92 -13.45
N ASN A 174 7.81 25.75 -13.82
CA ASN A 174 7.95 26.28 -15.18
C ASN A 174 9.32 25.87 -15.74
N VAL A 175 9.50 24.56 -15.92
CA VAL A 175 10.76 23.97 -16.38
C VAL A 175 10.63 23.58 -17.85
N ASP A 176 11.48 24.14 -18.71
CA ASP A 176 11.51 23.80 -20.12
C ASP A 176 11.99 22.34 -20.31
N PHE A 177 11.14 21.51 -20.92
CA PHE A 177 11.40 20.09 -21.11
C PHE A 177 12.64 19.81 -21.97
N THR A 178 12.87 20.62 -23.01
CA THR A 178 14.01 20.47 -23.92
C THR A 178 15.32 20.84 -23.22
N VAL A 179 15.31 21.92 -22.44
CA VAL A 179 16.47 22.33 -21.63
C VAL A 179 16.77 21.26 -20.57
N LEU A 180 15.75 20.73 -19.89
CA LEU A 180 15.92 19.67 -18.90
C LEU A 180 16.58 18.42 -19.50
N LYS A 181 16.10 17.95 -20.67
CA LYS A 181 16.73 16.85 -21.42
C LYS A 181 18.20 17.14 -21.72
N LYS A 182 18.50 18.36 -22.18
CA LYS A 182 19.87 18.75 -22.55
C LYS A 182 20.83 18.75 -21.35
N ILE A 183 20.42 19.30 -20.21
CA ILE A 183 21.32 19.38 -19.03
C ILE A 183 21.58 18.02 -18.38
N LEU A 184 20.64 17.08 -18.54
CA LEU A 184 20.74 15.69 -18.09
C LEU A 184 21.32 14.75 -19.16
N ASN A 185 21.63 15.26 -20.36
CA ASN A 185 22.13 14.49 -21.50
C ASN A 185 21.22 13.29 -21.86
N ILE A 186 19.92 13.55 -21.96
CA ILE A 186 18.88 12.53 -22.19
C ILE A 186 18.37 12.59 -23.61
N ASP A 187 18.47 11.45 -24.31
CA ASP A 187 17.86 11.28 -25.63
C ASP A 187 16.52 10.53 -25.55
N ASN A 188 16.44 9.52 -24.69
CA ASN A 188 15.27 8.64 -24.54
C ASN A 188 14.33 9.10 -23.42
N VAL A 189 13.03 9.09 -23.69
CA VAL A 189 11.99 9.45 -22.73
C VAL A 189 11.06 8.27 -22.54
N GLY A 190 10.81 7.90 -21.29
CA GLY A 190 9.87 6.84 -20.93
C GLY A 190 8.58 7.38 -20.33
N SER A 191 7.71 6.46 -19.94
CA SER A 191 6.50 6.76 -19.17
C SER A 191 6.62 6.25 -17.73
N LEU A 192 5.83 6.84 -16.84
CA LEU A 192 5.74 6.46 -15.43
C LEU A 192 4.44 5.70 -15.20
N LYS A 193 4.48 4.63 -14.40
CA LYS A 193 3.31 3.83 -14.03
C LYS A 193 3.24 3.65 -12.51
N LEU A 194 2.05 3.83 -11.95
CA LEU A 194 1.80 3.57 -10.53
C LEU A 194 1.45 2.10 -10.31
N ILE A 195 2.07 1.47 -9.31
CA ILE A 195 2.00 0.02 -9.09
C ILE A 195 0.58 -0.44 -8.72
N ASN A 196 -0.09 0.20 -7.77
CA ASN A 196 -1.37 -0.29 -7.25
C ASN A 196 -2.57 0.21 -8.08
N ASN A 197 -2.49 1.41 -8.64
CA ASN A 197 -3.53 1.98 -9.52
C ASN A 197 -3.50 1.44 -10.96
N GLN A 198 -2.51 0.59 -11.30
CA GLN A 198 -2.38 -0.14 -12.58
C GLN A 198 -2.43 0.70 -13.86
N GLY A 199 -2.23 2.02 -13.78
CA GLY A 199 -2.27 2.91 -14.94
C GLY A 199 -1.05 3.82 -15.03
N PHE A 200 -0.84 4.39 -16.22
CA PHE A 200 0.24 5.33 -16.48
C PHE A 200 -0.11 6.68 -15.86
N VAL A 201 0.89 7.42 -15.40
CA VAL A 201 0.70 8.79 -14.98
C VAL A 201 0.28 9.62 -16.19
N LEU A 202 -0.86 10.30 -16.08
CA LEU A 202 -1.40 11.16 -17.13
C LEU A 202 -0.39 12.28 -17.44
N ASN A 203 0.00 12.37 -18.71
CA ASN A 203 1.08 13.24 -19.18
C ASN A 203 2.42 13.04 -18.45
N GLY A 204 2.62 11.86 -17.85
CA GLY A 204 3.83 11.52 -17.13
C GLY A 204 4.99 11.23 -18.08
N PHE A 205 6.19 11.63 -17.67
CA PHE A 205 7.43 11.28 -18.36
C PHE A 205 8.46 10.73 -17.38
N THR A 206 9.45 10.03 -17.91
CA THR A 206 10.63 9.58 -17.16
C THR A 206 11.91 9.78 -17.96
N PHE A 207 12.97 10.17 -17.26
CA PHE A 207 14.33 10.27 -17.77
C PHE A 207 15.24 9.40 -16.93
N LYS A 208 15.95 8.48 -17.58
CA LYS A 208 16.91 7.60 -16.91
C LYS A 208 18.33 8.11 -17.18
N THR A 209 19.04 8.48 -16.12
CA THR A 209 20.48 8.79 -16.16
C THR A 209 21.27 7.58 -15.65
N ASP A 210 22.59 7.68 -15.62
CA ASP A 210 23.45 6.66 -15.02
C ASP A 210 23.31 6.62 -13.48
N ASN A 211 22.86 7.71 -12.86
CA ASN A 211 22.80 7.84 -11.40
C ASN A 211 21.40 7.63 -10.83
N THR A 212 20.33 7.95 -11.59
CA THR A 212 18.96 7.86 -11.09
C THR A 212 17.91 7.87 -12.21
N THR A 213 16.64 7.86 -11.82
CA THR A 213 15.51 8.16 -12.69
C THR A 213 14.79 9.41 -12.22
N PHE A 214 14.72 10.41 -13.08
CA PHE A 214 13.84 11.57 -12.93
C PHE A 214 12.48 11.25 -13.52
N TYR A 215 11.43 11.78 -12.92
CA TYR A 215 10.07 11.67 -13.42
C TYR A 215 9.30 12.96 -13.20
N GLY A 216 8.20 13.12 -13.90
CA GLY A 216 7.40 14.32 -13.76
C GLY A 216 6.13 14.33 -14.57
N ILE A 217 5.42 15.44 -14.54
CA ILE A 217 4.24 15.72 -15.35
C ILE A 217 4.58 16.80 -16.35
N LEU A 218 4.17 16.58 -17.59
CA LEU A 218 4.31 17.51 -18.69
C LEU A 218 2.98 18.21 -18.97
N ASP A 219 3.02 19.52 -19.14
CA ASP A 219 1.97 20.29 -19.79
C ASP A 219 2.56 20.92 -21.06
N ASN A 220 2.25 20.32 -22.21
CA ASN A 220 2.88 20.62 -23.51
C ASN A 220 4.40 20.47 -23.50
N GLU A 221 5.16 21.56 -23.42
CA GLU A 221 6.63 21.56 -23.37
C GLU A 221 7.17 22.01 -21.99
N THR A 222 6.26 22.22 -21.03
CA THR A 222 6.59 22.69 -19.68
C THR A 222 6.41 21.57 -18.67
N VAL A 223 7.47 21.25 -17.93
CA VAL A 223 7.43 20.34 -16.79
C VAL A 223 6.84 21.09 -15.60
N THR A 224 5.72 20.56 -15.10
CA THR A 224 4.92 21.16 -14.00
C THR A 224 5.16 20.48 -12.65
N ASP A 225 5.58 19.20 -12.70
CA ASP A 225 6.02 18.41 -11.56
C ASP A 225 7.34 17.73 -11.94
N LEU A 226 8.31 17.72 -11.05
CA LEU A 226 9.59 17.03 -11.26
C LEU A 226 10.04 16.38 -9.95
N GLY A 227 10.40 15.11 -10.02
CA GLY A 227 10.87 14.33 -8.90
C GLY A 227 11.90 13.28 -9.29
N ILE A 228 12.41 12.59 -8.27
CA ILE A 228 13.47 11.57 -8.39
C ILE A 228 12.98 10.28 -7.74
N HIS A 229 13.12 9.15 -8.42
CA HIS A 229 12.71 7.86 -7.85
C HIS A 229 13.70 7.38 -6.78
N GLU A 230 15.00 7.36 -7.10
CA GLU A 230 16.06 6.84 -6.23
C GLU A 230 17.12 7.93 -6.01
N PHE A 231 16.90 8.79 -5.00
CA PHE A 231 17.88 9.81 -4.64
C PHE A 231 19.04 9.19 -3.86
N SER A 232 20.27 9.55 -4.22
CA SER A 232 21.50 9.14 -3.54
C SER A 232 22.60 10.21 -3.69
N ASP A 233 23.73 10.01 -3.02
CA ASP A 233 24.90 10.89 -3.12
C ASP A 233 25.38 11.06 -4.58
N PHE A 234 25.24 10.03 -5.42
CA PHE A 234 25.61 10.09 -6.84
C PHE A 234 24.72 11.02 -7.67
N THR A 235 23.54 11.37 -7.16
CA THR A 235 22.56 12.22 -7.83
C THR A 235 22.76 13.70 -7.52
N ILE A 236 23.54 14.05 -6.49
CA ILE A 236 23.67 15.42 -5.96
C ILE A 236 24.06 16.42 -7.06
N ASP A 237 25.05 16.09 -7.89
CA ASP A 237 25.52 16.97 -8.96
C ASP A 237 24.43 17.27 -10.02
N GLU A 238 23.58 16.29 -10.32
CA GLU A 238 22.45 16.46 -11.24
C GLU A 238 21.37 17.34 -10.60
N VAL A 239 21.07 17.12 -9.31
CA VAL A 239 20.13 17.95 -8.54
C VAL A 239 20.60 19.40 -8.47
N GLN A 240 21.86 19.63 -8.14
CA GLN A 240 22.45 20.97 -8.07
C GLN A 240 22.41 21.67 -9.43
N ARG A 241 22.65 20.93 -10.52
CA ARG A 241 22.55 21.48 -11.87
C ARG A 241 21.12 21.91 -12.20
N ILE A 242 20.11 21.09 -11.87
CA ILE A 242 18.69 21.41 -12.10
C ILE A 242 18.28 22.62 -11.25
N THR A 243 18.53 22.58 -9.94
CA THR A 243 18.16 23.65 -9.00
C THR A 243 18.77 24.98 -9.42
N LYS A 244 20.04 25.00 -9.81
CA LYS A 244 20.71 26.21 -10.31
C LYS A 244 20.18 26.69 -11.66
N THR A 245 19.92 25.78 -12.59
CA THR A 245 19.47 26.14 -13.95
C THR A 245 18.08 26.74 -13.94
N PHE A 246 17.19 26.21 -13.11
CA PHE A 246 15.76 26.58 -13.09
C PHE A 246 15.35 27.42 -11.88
N GLY A 247 16.28 27.74 -10.96
CA GLY A 247 15.96 28.49 -9.74
C GLY A 247 14.98 27.73 -8.85
N LEU A 248 15.26 26.45 -8.60
CA LEU A 248 14.42 25.55 -7.81
C LEU A 248 15.11 25.13 -6.52
N ILE A 249 14.32 24.52 -5.65
CA ILE A 249 14.77 23.82 -4.45
C ILE A 249 14.42 22.36 -4.60
N PHE A 250 15.33 21.48 -4.24
CA PHE A 250 15.07 20.06 -4.13
C PHE A 250 14.85 19.68 -2.67
N VAL A 251 13.87 18.82 -2.41
CA VAL A 251 13.54 18.32 -1.08
C VAL A 251 13.47 16.80 -1.11
N ASN A 252 14.22 16.15 -0.21
CA ASN A 252 14.03 14.76 0.15
C ASN A 252 13.19 14.71 1.42
N TRP A 253 11.90 14.41 1.30
CA TRP A 253 10.96 14.42 2.41
C TRP A 253 11.18 13.33 3.43
N TYR A 254 11.74 12.19 2.99
CA TYR A 254 12.10 11.15 3.93
C TYR A 254 13.17 11.73 4.86
N HIS A 255 14.33 12.12 4.36
CA HIS A 255 15.44 12.58 5.21
C HIS A 255 15.30 14.01 5.74
N SER A 256 14.34 14.79 5.22
CA SER A 256 14.22 16.24 5.43
C SER A 256 15.45 17.02 4.96
N ASP A 257 16.11 16.52 3.92
CA ASP A 257 17.24 17.19 3.29
C ASP A 257 16.75 18.19 2.24
N ILE A 258 17.42 19.34 2.18
CA ILE A 258 17.14 20.40 1.22
C ILE A 258 18.42 20.71 0.43
N ILE A 259 18.30 20.76 -0.89
CA ILE A 259 19.38 21.19 -1.78
C ILE A 259 18.89 22.40 -2.57
N THR A 260 19.64 23.50 -2.48
CA THR A 260 19.41 24.75 -3.20
C THR A 260 20.45 24.96 -4.29
N GLY A 261 20.13 25.78 -5.30
CA GLY A 261 21.06 26.12 -6.39
C GLY A 261 22.13 27.16 -6.03
N ASP A 262 22.09 27.71 -4.81
CA ASP A 262 23.04 28.70 -4.31
C ASP A 262 24.17 28.00 -3.53
N ASN A 263 25.42 28.40 -3.83
CA ASN A 263 26.65 27.93 -3.18
C ASN A 263 26.74 28.31 -1.70
#